data_AF-A0A316NLB3-F1
#
_entry.id   AF-A0A316NLB3-F1
#
_cell.length_a   1.000
_cell.length_b   1.000
_cell.length_c   1.000
_cell.angle_alpha   90.00
_cell.angle_beta   90.00
_cell.angle_gamma   90.00
#
_symmetry.space_group_name_H-M   'P 1'
#
loop_
_entity.id
_entity.type
_entity.pdbx_description
1 polymer ?
#
loop_
_entity_poly.entity_id
_entity_poly.type
_entity_poly.pdbx_seq_one_letter_code
_entity_poly.pdbx_strand_id
1 'polypeptide(L)'
;MPRIPVVSTVSATVNGNSCTMNGTVVESHNSSLRECGFFYGETGAASVKIKADTTKIFEVKADSLEAGDYYCVAYAKNGMGVSYGDTVEFIVR
;
A
#
# COMPACT_ATOMS: atom_id res chain seq x y z
N MET A 1 -15.91 2.31 -20.60
CA MET A 1 -15.82 0.90 -20.16
C MET A 1 -15.17 0.85 -18.79
N PRO A 2 -15.56 -0.09 -17.91
CA PRO A 2 -14.87 -0.29 -16.64
C PRO A 2 -13.41 -0.69 -16.84
N ARG A 3 -12.50 -0.22 -15.97
CA ARG A 3 -11.07 -0.60 -15.98
C ARG A 3 -10.59 -0.91 -14.57
N ILE A 4 -9.41 -1.51 -14.45
CA ILE A 4 -8.71 -1.63 -13.15
C ILE A 4 -8.50 -0.24 -12.54
N PRO A 5 -8.30 -0.13 -11.21
CA PRO A 5 -8.03 1.14 -10.58
C PRO A 5 -6.69 1.73 -11.02
N VAL A 6 -6.48 3.00 -10.68
CA VAL A 6 -5.17 3.67 -10.66
C VAL A 6 -4.89 3.98 -9.20
N VAL A 7 -3.75 3.52 -8.68
CA VAL A 7 -3.37 3.68 -7.28
C VAL A 7 -1.95 4.21 -7.20
N SER A 8 -1.67 5.03 -6.20
CA SER A 8 -0.34 5.57 -5.92
C SER A 8 0.04 5.28 -4.47
N THR A 9 1.28 4.83 -4.28
CA THR A 9 1.94 4.78 -2.97
C THR A 9 2.44 6.17 -2.66
N VAL A 10 1.92 6.81 -1.62
CA VAL A 10 2.20 8.22 -1.32
C VAL A 10 3.43 8.36 -0.45
N SER A 11 3.49 7.65 0.67
CA SER A 11 4.62 7.73 1.60
C SER A 11 4.69 6.53 2.54
N ALA A 12 5.87 6.35 3.12
CA ALA A 12 6.15 5.46 4.25
C ALA A 12 6.90 6.26 5.32
N THR A 13 6.27 6.48 6.48
CA THR A 13 6.81 7.29 7.57
C THR A 13 7.14 6.41 8.76
N VAL A 14 8.43 6.31 9.08
CA VAL A 14 8.93 5.49 10.19
C VAL A 14 8.85 6.25 11.52
N ASN A 15 8.38 5.57 12.57
CA ASN A 15 8.35 6.04 13.95
C ASN A 15 8.76 4.90 14.89
N GLY A 16 10.00 4.92 15.36
CA GLY A 16 10.60 3.81 16.10
C GLY A 16 10.52 2.51 15.29
N ASN A 17 9.98 1.46 15.91
CA ASN A 17 9.76 0.13 15.30
C ASN A 17 8.43 0.03 14.53
N SER A 18 7.90 1.16 14.05
CA SER A 18 6.65 1.20 13.29
C SER A 18 6.79 2.04 12.03
N CYS A 19 5.96 1.75 11.02
CA CYS A 19 5.88 2.51 9.79
C CYS A 19 4.42 2.75 9.40
N THR A 20 4.08 4.02 9.19
CA THR A 20 2.79 4.44 8.65
C THR A 20 2.88 4.61 7.15
N MET A 21 2.11 3.84 6.40
CA MET A 21 2.06 3.84 4.94
C MET A 21 0.80 4.54 4.45
N ASN A 22 0.96 5.47 3.51
CA ASN A 22 -0.13 6.27 2.94
C ASN A 22 -0.28 6.00 1.45
N GLY A 23 -1.53 5.93 1.00
CA GLY A 23 -1.87 5.50 -0.36
C GLY A 23 -3.13 6.18 -0.84
N THR A 24 -3.24 6.32 -2.17
CA THR A 24 -4.44 6.90 -2.77
C THR A 24 -4.87 6.16 -4.03
N VAL A 25 -6.17 5.91 -4.15
CA VAL A 25 -6.81 5.49 -5.40
C VAL A 25 -7.10 6.74 -6.22
N VAL A 26 -6.31 6.99 -7.26
CA VAL A 26 -6.48 8.14 -8.15
C VAL A 26 -7.80 8.01 -8.92
N GLU A 27 -8.05 6.82 -9.49
CA GLU A 27 -9.27 6.51 -10.26
C GLU A 27 -9.72 5.04 -10.07
N SER A 28 -11.02 4.77 -10.17
CA SER A 28 -11.59 3.40 -10.21
C SER A 28 -12.48 3.17 -11.46
N HIS A 29 -12.46 4.10 -12.41
CA HIS A 29 -12.99 3.94 -13.77
C HIS A 29 -14.36 3.25 -13.89
N ASN A 30 -15.43 3.84 -13.37
CA ASN A 30 -16.80 3.29 -13.45
C ASN A 30 -16.96 1.86 -12.87
N SER A 31 -16.12 1.49 -11.90
CA SER A 31 -16.28 0.28 -11.08
C SER A 31 -16.05 0.65 -9.62
N SER A 32 -16.86 0.10 -8.70
CA SER A 32 -16.70 0.36 -7.27
C SER A 32 -15.40 -0.25 -6.74
N LEU A 33 -14.69 0.52 -5.92
CA LEU A 33 -13.53 0.03 -5.18
C LEU A 33 -14.01 -1.06 -4.20
N ARG A 34 -13.29 -2.19 -4.17
CA ARG A 34 -13.62 -3.36 -3.35
C ARG A 34 -12.61 -3.66 -2.25
N GLU A 35 -11.34 -3.32 -2.49
CA GLU A 35 -10.25 -3.53 -1.53
C GLU A 35 -9.09 -2.59 -1.86
N CYS A 36 -8.39 -2.11 -0.83
CA CYS A 36 -7.10 -1.43 -0.97
C CYS A 36 -6.22 -1.68 0.26
N GLY A 37 -4.96 -1.33 0.15
CA GLY A 37 -3.98 -1.49 1.23
C GLY A 37 -2.56 -1.53 0.67
N PHE A 38 -1.67 -2.26 1.34
CA PHE A 38 -0.26 -2.33 0.98
C PHE A 38 0.26 -3.76 0.93
N PHE A 39 1.25 -3.97 0.09
CA PHE A 39 2.27 -4.98 0.29
C PHE A 39 3.49 -4.30 0.88
N TYR A 40 4.11 -4.86 1.92
CA TYR A 40 5.36 -4.34 2.48
C TYR A 40 6.22 -5.48 2.98
N GLY A 41 7.54 -5.28 3.05
CA GLY A 41 8.46 -6.30 3.55
C GLY A 41 9.89 -5.79 3.60
N GLU A 42 10.74 -6.57 4.25
CA GLU A 42 12.18 -6.33 4.22
C GLU A 42 12.72 -6.62 2.80
N THR A 43 13.69 -5.83 2.36
CA THR A 43 14.27 -5.92 1.02
C THR A 43 14.94 -7.28 0.83
N GLY A 44 14.50 -8.04 -0.17
CA GLY A 44 14.98 -9.41 -0.42
C GLY A 44 14.21 -10.50 0.34
N ALA A 45 13.25 -10.13 1.20
CA ALA A 45 12.36 -11.06 1.88
C ALA A 45 10.94 -11.08 1.25
N ALA A 46 10.12 -12.02 1.71
CA ALA A 46 8.71 -12.11 1.29
C ALA A 46 7.89 -10.93 1.82
N SER A 47 7.04 -10.34 0.99
CA SER A 47 6.13 -9.28 1.39
C SER A 47 4.95 -9.79 2.23
N VAL A 48 4.50 -8.98 3.17
CA VAL A 48 3.22 -9.08 3.87
C VAL A 48 2.18 -8.26 3.14
N LYS A 49 0.96 -8.80 2.98
CA LYS A 49 -0.20 -8.05 2.49
C LYS A 49 -1.03 -7.56 3.67
N ILE A 50 -1.33 -6.27 3.71
CA ILE A 50 -2.19 -5.65 4.72
C ILE A 50 -3.31 -4.85 4.08
N LYS A 51 -4.53 -4.97 4.62
CA LYS A 51 -5.72 -4.29 4.11
C LYS A 51 -5.93 -2.99 4.88
N ALA A 52 -6.37 -1.96 4.18
CA ALA A 52 -6.89 -0.73 4.77
C ALA A 52 -8.41 -0.68 4.65
N ASP A 53 -9.00 0.35 5.23
CA ASP A 53 -10.38 0.74 4.93
C ASP A 53 -10.53 1.05 3.43
N THR A 54 -11.66 0.65 2.85
CA THR A 54 -11.90 0.78 1.41
C THR A 54 -12.33 2.22 1.07
N THR A 55 -11.34 3.12 1.06
CA THR A 55 -11.50 4.57 0.84
C THR A 55 -10.53 5.06 -0.24
N LYS A 56 -10.80 6.25 -0.81
CA LYS A 56 -9.94 6.84 -1.84
C LYS A 56 -8.55 7.20 -1.30
N ILE A 57 -8.49 7.65 -0.05
CA ILE A 57 -7.26 7.92 0.69
C ILE A 57 -7.26 6.94 1.85
N PHE A 58 -6.20 6.14 1.96
CA PHE A 58 -6.11 5.08 2.93
C PHE A 58 -4.73 5.02 3.56
N GLU A 59 -4.71 4.57 4.80
CA GLU A 59 -3.52 4.49 5.64
C GLU A 59 -3.46 3.12 6.31
N VAL A 60 -2.25 2.61 6.50
CA VAL A 60 -1.99 1.45 7.34
C VAL A 60 -0.75 1.70 8.20
N LYS A 61 -0.81 1.25 9.45
CA LYS A 61 0.36 1.17 10.34
C LYS A 61 0.86 -0.27 10.44
N ALA A 62 2.14 -0.49 10.12
CA ALA A 62 2.86 -1.70 10.47
C ALA A 62 3.67 -1.44 11.74
N ASP A 63 3.49 -2.26 12.76
CA ASP A 63 4.17 -2.18 14.05
C ASP A 63 5.12 -3.37 14.25
N SER A 64 5.97 -3.29 15.28
CA SER A 64 6.90 -4.36 15.66
C SER A 64 7.87 -4.76 14.54
N LEU A 65 8.34 -3.78 13.76
CA LEU A 65 9.37 -3.96 12.75
C LEU A 65 10.75 -4.04 13.40
N GLU A 66 11.57 -4.98 12.93
CA GLU A 66 12.98 -5.04 13.26
C GLU A 66 13.76 -3.96 12.49
N ALA A 67 14.99 -3.68 12.90
CA ALA A 67 15.85 -2.75 12.18
C ALA A 67 16.25 -3.38 10.83
N GLY A 68 16.12 -2.62 9.74
CA GLY A 68 16.37 -3.13 8.40
C GLY A 68 15.91 -2.20 7.29
N ASP A 69 16.19 -2.60 6.05
CA ASP A 69 15.77 -1.91 4.83
C ASP A 69 14.46 -2.51 4.32
N TYR A 70 13.42 -1.69 4.20
CA TYR A 70 12.07 -2.12 3.84
C TYR A 70 11.55 -1.42 2.58
N TYR A 71 10.50 -2.00 2.01
CA TYR A 71 9.72 -1.40 0.94
C TYR A 71 8.22 -1.53 1.20
N CYS A 72 7.42 -0.65 0.59
CA CYS A 72 5.98 -0.83 0.48
C CYS A 72 5.46 -0.46 -0.92
N VAL A 73 4.33 -1.08 -1.28
CA VAL A 73 3.61 -0.90 -2.54
C VAL A 73 2.11 -0.87 -2.26
N ALA A 74 1.45 0.24 -2.56
CA ALA A 74 0.00 0.36 -2.46
C ALA A 74 -0.68 -0.54 -3.52
N TYR A 75 -1.82 -1.13 -3.17
CA TYR A 75 -2.67 -1.83 -4.13
C TYR A 75 -4.12 -1.39 -4.01
N ALA A 76 -4.86 -1.53 -5.11
CA ALA A 76 -6.30 -1.31 -5.15
C ALA A 76 -6.98 -2.33 -6.06
N LYS A 77 -8.18 -2.78 -5.68
CA LYS A 77 -8.95 -3.78 -6.40
C LYS A 77 -10.37 -3.29 -6.64
N ASN A 78 -10.88 -3.48 -7.85
CA ASN A 78 -12.29 -3.30 -8.18
C ASN A 78 -12.84 -4.54 -8.91
N GLY A 79 -14.00 -4.41 -9.58
CA GLY A 79 -14.60 -5.52 -10.32
C GLY A 79 -13.81 -5.99 -11.55
N MET A 80 -12.84 -5.20 -12.02
CA MET A 80 -12.05 -5.50 -13.22
C MET A 80 -10.69 -6.12 -12.91
N GLY A 81 -10.14 -5.92 -11.72
CA GLY A 81 -8.84 -6.46 -11.35
C GLY A 81 -8.15 -5.65 -10.25
N VAL A 82 -6.83 -5.83 -10.17
CA VAL A 82 -5.95 -5.20 -9.17
C VAL A 82 -4.93 -4.33 -9.88
N SER A 83 -4.64 -3.17 -9.32
CA SER A 83 -3.54 -2.29 -9.71
C SER A 83 -2.58 -2.10 -8.54
N TYR A 84 -1.33 -1.73 -8.85
CA TYR A 84 -0.26 -1.49 -7.88
C TYR A 84 0.34 -0.11 -8.13
N GLY A 85 0.72 0.56 -7.06
CA GLY A 85 1.42 1.85 -7.11
C GLY A 85 2.93 1.66 -7.25
N ASP A 86 3.66 2.77 -7.16
CA ASP A 86 5.12 2.74 -7.14
C ASP A 86 5.67 2.13 -5.84
N THR A 87 6.89 1.61 -5.89
CA THR A 87 7.59 1.13 -4.70
C THR A 87 8.19 2.30 -3.93
N VAL A 88 7.92 2.36 -2.63
CA VAL A 88 8.55 3.29 -1.71
C VAL A 88 9.46 2.52 -0.76
N GLU A 89 10.73 2.89 -0.70
CA GLU A 89 11.72 2.31 0.21
C GLU A 89 11.83 3.15 1.50
N PHE A 90 12.09 2.49 2.62
CA PHE A 90 12.29 3.13 3.93
C PHE A 90 13.18 2.28 4.83
N ILE A 91 13.79 2.91 5.85
CA ILE A 91 14.73 2.24 6.77
C ILE A 91 14.20 2.34 8.18
N VAL A 92 14.10 1.19 8.87
CA VAL A 92 13.83 1.11 10.31
C VAL A 92 15.17 1.01 11.04
N ARG A 93 15.36 1.83 12.09
CA ARG A 93 16.61 1.95 12.85
C ARG A 93 16.43 1.61 14.32
#